data_AF-A0A950VXB4-F1
#
_entry.id   AF-A0A950VXB4-F1
#
_cell.length_a   1.000
_cell.length_b   1.000
_cell.length_c   1.000
_cell.angle_alpha   90.00
_cell.angle_beta   90.00
_cell.angle_gamma   90.00
#
_symmetry.space_group_name_H-M   'P 1'
#
loop_
_entity.id
_entity.type
_entity.pdbx_description
1 polymer ?
#
loop_
_entity_poly.entity_id
_entity_poly.type
_entity_poly.pdbx_seq_one_letter_code
_entity_poly.pdbx_strand_id
1 'polypeptide(L)'
;MWQEILRDYDKTRSGDAAEEIAWFKEQPSLREAIGTAVRAVKRDRKRYDHQYRIWRSAIPQAIAALLALEGRIARVETFDELLHLITEQLRDIPGIGELYYYDTAFRIGVYLGIYPTRVYLHAGTRAGARKLQPPVDYRKDALEIGELPSELRGRPPYVTENILCIYRDWFGGDAHQIRRNRRAGRC
;
A
#
# COMPACT_ATOMS: atom_id res chain seq x y z
N MET A 1 5.51 -22.93 2.62
CA MET A 1 4.69 -21.70 2.65
C MET A 1 5.48 -20.47 2.20
N TRP A 2 6.44 -19.96 2.98
CA TRP A 2 7.15 -18.71 2.64
C TRP A 2 7.79 -18.71 1.25
N GLN A 3 8.59 -19.73 0.94
CA GLN A 3 9.21 -19.91 -0.38
C GLN A 3 8.20 -19.82 -1.54
N GLU A 4 6.97 -20.27 -1.34
CA GLU A 4 5.93 -20.23 -2.38
C GLU A 4 5.33 -18.83 -2.53
N ILE A 5 4.99 -18.18 -1.41
CA ILE A 5 4.49 -16.80 -1.39
C ILE A 5 5.52 -15.86 -2.03
N LEU A 6 6.78 -15.97 -1.61
CA LEU A 6 7.85 -15.11 -2.09
C LEU A 6 8.10 -15.31 -3.59
N ARG A 7 8.17 -16.56 -4.07
CA ARG A 7 8.30 -16.84 -5.51
C ARG A 7 7.12 -16.34 -6.32
N ASP A 8 5.89 -16.48 -5.83
CA ASP A 8 4.70 -16.00 -6.52
C ASP A 8 4.69 -14.46 -6.57
N TYR A 9 5.04 -13.80 -5.46
CA TYR A 9 5.18 -12.34 -5.41
C TYR A 9 6.26 -11.85 -6.37
N ASP A 10 7.45 -12.43 -6.31
CA ASP A 10 8.59 -12.04 -7.15
C ASP A 10 8.27 -12.25 -8.64
N LYS A 11 7.49 -13.27 -8.98
CA LYS A 11 7.08 -13.53 -10.38
C LYS A 11 5.96 -12.63 -10.87
N THR A 12 5.01 -12.26 -10.02
CA THR A 12 3.73 -11.67 -10.46
C THR A 12 3.52 -10.22 -10.04
N ARG A 13 4.27 -9.72 -9.05
CA ARG A 13 4.03 -8.41 -8.42
C ARG A 13 5.26 -7.51 -8.33
N SER A 14 6.47 -8.08 -8.37
CA SER A 14 7.70 -7.28 -8.30
C SER A 14 7.83 -6.29 -9.46
N GLY A 15 7.47 -6.71 -10.68
CA GLY A 15 7.43 -5.86 -11.87
C GLY A 15 6.39 -4.74 -11.74
N ASP A 16 5.17 -5.08 -11.33
CA ASP A 16 4.09 -4.11 -11.10
C ASP A 16 4.49 -3.03 -10.07
N ALA A 17 5.14 -3.43 -8.97
CA ALA A 17 5.60 -2.51 -7.94
C ALA A 17 6.72 -1.59 -8.45
N ALA A 18 7.65 -2.10 -9.28
CA ALA A 18 8.69 -1.29 -9.88
C ALA A 18 8.12 -0.29 -10.90
N GLU A 19 7.13 -0.71 -11.70
CA GLU A 19 6.44 0.17 -12.64
C GLU A 19 5.64 1.25 -11.91
N GLU A 20 4.94 0.92 -10.82
CA GLU A 20 4.25 1.89 -9.97
C GLU A 20 5.23 2.93 -9.42
N ILE A 21 6.36 2.49 -8.87
CA ILE A 21 7.39 3.40 -8.34
C ILE A 21 7.92 4.32 -9.45
N ALA A 22 8.27 3.78 -10.62
CA ALA A 22 8.75 4.58 -11.74
C ALA A 22 7.71 5.60 -12.18
N TRP A 23 6.45 5.18 -12.33
CA TRP A 23 5.35 6.03 -12.73
C TRP A 23 5.13 7.21 -11.79
N PHE A 24 5.07 6.98 -10.48
CA PHE A 24 4.85 8.05 -9.51
C PHE A 24 6.08 8.95 -9.30
N LYS A 25 7.29 8.42 -9.53
CA LYS A 25 8.52 9.19 -9.48
C LYS A 25 8.64 10.19 -10.65
N GLU A 26 8.14 9.83 -11.83
CA GLU A 26 8.24 10.61 -13.06
C GLU A 26 7.16 11.70 -13.22
N GLN A 27 6.36 11.96 -12.18
CA GLN A 27 5.32 12.99 -12.26
C GLN A 27 5.95 14.38 -12.47
N PRO A 28 5.33 15.26 -13.28
CA PRO A 28 5.96 16.51 -13.70
C PRO A 28 6.04 17.57 -12.58
N SER A 29 5.24 17.43 -11.53
CA SER A 29 5.23 18.33 -10.37
C SER A 29 4.62 17.63 -9.16
N LEU A 30 4.83 18.17 -7.96
CA LEU A 30 4.18 17.69 -6.74
C LEU A 30 2.65 17.75 -6.85
N ARG A 31 2.13 18.83 -7.43
CA ARG A 31 0.70 19.00 -7.70
C ARG A 31 0.13 17.84 -8.53
N GLU A 32 0.81 17.49 -9.63
CA GLU A 32 0.41 16.36 -10.47
C GLU A 32 0.61 15.03 -9.74
N ALA A 33 1.69 14.85 -8.97
CA ALA A 33 1.90 13.66 -8.16
C ALA A 33 0.76 13.44 -7.15
N ILE A 34 0.33 14.49 -6.44
CA ILE A 34 -0.84 14.45 -5.53
C ILE A 34 -2.09 14.05 -6.31
N GLY A 35 -2.36 14.73 -7.43
CA GLY A 35 -3.54 14.45 -8.26
C GLY A 35 -3.57 13.02 -8.79
N THR A 36 -2.45 12.50 -9.28
CA THR A 36 -2.30 11.14 -9.79
C THR A 36 -2.42 10.11 -8.65
N ALA A 37 -1.81 10.37 -7.49
CA ALA A 37 -1.84 9.49 -6.32
C ALA A 37 -3.25 9.30 -5.77
N VAL A 38 -4.02 10.39 -5.67
CA VAL A 38 -5.40 10.39 -5.17
C VAL A 38 -6.35 9.69 -6.15
N ARG A 39 -6.17 9.89 -7.46
CA ARG A 39 -6.95 9.15 -8.48
C ARG A 39 -6.57 7.67 -8.54
N ALA A 40 -5.35 7.35 -8.10
CA ALA A 40 -4.70 6.05 -8.20
C ALA A 40 -4.78 5.49 -9.61
N VAL A 41 -4.32 6.30 -10.57
CA VAL A 41 -4.27 5.93 -11.97
C VAL A 41 -2.87 5.46 -12.33
N LYS A 42 -2.82 4.35 -13.07
CA LYS A 42 -1.62 3.80 -13.71
C LYS A 42 -1.25 4.63 -14.94
N ARG A 43 -0.10 4.32 -15.52
CA ARG A 43 0.36 4.90 -16.79
C ARG A 43 -0.63 4.74 -17.94
N ASP A 44 -1.36 3.62 -17.96
CA ASP A 44 -2.44 3.34 -18.93
C ASP A 44 -3.76 4.09 -18.65
N ARG A 45 -3.76 5.00 -17.66
CA ARG A 45 -4.90 5.77 -17.15
C ARG A 45 -6.00 4.92 -16.49
N LYS A 46 -5.82 3.61 -16.35
CA LYS A 46 -6.74 2.78 -15.56
C LYS A 46 -6.44 2.93 -14.09
N ARG A 47 -7.46 2.81 -13.25
CA ARG A 47 -7.26 2.79 -11.80
C ARG A 47 -6.62 1.47 -11.37
N TYR A 48 -5.89 1.49 -10.25
CA TYR A 48 -5.44 0.26 -9.60
C TYR A 48 -6.65 -0.57 -9.14
N ASP A 49 -6.57 -1.90 -9.30
CA ASP A 49 -7.74 -2.79 -9.12
C ASP A 49 -8.31 -2.78 -7.70
N HIS A 50 -7.50 -2.45 -6.70
CA HIS A 50 -7.93 -2.35 -5.31
C HIS A 50 -8.74 -1.08 -5.01
N GLN A 51 -8.83 -0.15 -5.95
CA GLN A 51 -9.42 1.18 -5.77
C GLN A 51 -10.85 1.32 -6.34
N TYR A 52 -11.43 0.25 -6.91
CA TYR A 52 -12.79 0.30 -7.46
C TYR A 52 -13.89 0.59 -6.43
N ARG A 53 -13.64 0.32 -5.14
CA ARG A 53 -14.62 0.54 -4.05
C ARG A 53 -14.68 1.98 -3.54
N ILE A 54 -13.78 2.84 -4.00
CA ILE A 54 -13.75 4.25 -3.58
C ILE A 54 -14.92 4.99 -4.22
N TRP A 55 -15.64 5.76 -3.40
CA TRP A 55 -16.75 6.56 -3.87
C TRP A 55 -16.26 7.61 -4.87
N ARG A 56 -16.95 7.73 -6.01
CA ARG A 56 -16.59 8.71 -7.05
C ARG A 56 -16.56 10.13 -6.51
N SER A 57 -17.43 10.44 -5.55
CA SER A 57 -17.51 11.74 -4.87
C SER A 57 -16.33 12.00 -3.92
N ALA A 58 -15.64 10.98 -3.42
CA ALA A 58 -14.52 11.13 -2.49
C ALA A 58 -13.26 11.64 -3.18
N ILE A 59 -13.04 11.25 -4.45
CA ILE A 59 -11.85 11.64 -5.22
C ILE A 59 -11.68 13.16 -5.35
N PRO A 60 -12.67 13.94 -5.85
CA PRO A 60 -12.50 15.39 -5.97
C PRO A 60 -12.31 16.07 -4.60
N GLN A 61 -12.96 15.57 -3.55
CA GLN A 61 -12.77 16.08 -2.18
C GLN A 61 -11.35 15.84 -1.69
N ALA A 62 -10.82 14.63 -1.86
CA ALA A 62 -9.45 14.28 -1.49
C ALA A 62 -8.41 15.08 -2.28
N ILE A 63 -8.62 15.30 -3.59
CA ILE A 63 -7.73 16.14 -4.41
C ILE A 63 -7.69 17.56 -3.83
N ALA A 64 -8.85 18.18 -3.63
CA ALA A 64 -8.93 19.54 -3.11
C ALA A 64 -8.26 19.66 -1.73
N ALA A 65 -8.53 18.70 -0.85
CA ALA A 65 -7.99 18.65 0.50
C ALA A 65 -6.45 18.53 0.53
N LEU A 66 -5.87 17.64 -0.27
CA LEU A 66 -4.41 17.48 -0.30
C LEU A 66 -3.70 18.60 -1.06
N LEU A 67 -4.30 19.17 -2.11
CA LEU A 67 -3.71 20.32 -2.81
C LEU A 67 -3.66 21.57 -1.93
N ALA A 68 -4.62 21.75 -1.01
CA ALA A 68 -4.56 22.81 0.00
C ALA A 68 -3.35 22.64 0.95
N LEU A 69 -2.79 21.43 1.05
CA LEU A 69 -1.62 21.11 1.85
C LEU A 69 -0.33 20.99 1.02
N GLU A 70 -0.33 21.32 -0.28
CA GLU A 70 0.81 21.09 -1.19
C GLU A 70 2.15 21.58 -0.61
N GLY A 71 2.19 22.80 -0.08
CA GLY A 71 3.40 23.36 0.54
C GLY A 71 3.82 22.69 1.86
N ARG A 72 2.87 22.10 2.63
CA ARG A 72 3.19 21.31 3.82
C ARG A 72 3.71 19.93 3.42
N ILE A 73 3.08 19.29 2.44
CA ILE A 73 3.52 18.01 1.87
C ILE A 73 4.94 18.12 1.31
N ALA A 74 5.28 19.23 0.64
CA ALA A 74 6.62 19.44 0.09
C ALA A 74 7.75 19.50 1.14
N ARG A 75 7.42 19.67 2.42
CA ARG A 75 8.36 19.86 3.53
C ARG A 75 8.44 18.69 4.50
N VAL A 76 7.65 17.63 4.29
CA VAL A 76 7.75 16.43 5.12
C VAL A 76 9.09 15.77 4.88
N GLU A 77 9.70 15.23 5.93
CA GLU A 77 11.01 14.58 5.86
C GLU A 77 10.92 13.06 6.02
N THR A 78 9.82 12.59 6.64
CA THR A 78 9.61 11.18 6.92
C THR A 78 8.30 10.67 6.35
N PHE A 79 8.25 9.36 6.09
CA PHE A 79 7.02 8.72 5.62
C PHE A 79 5.92 8.77 6.68
N ASP A 80 6.30 8.70 7.96
CA ASP A 80 5.41 8.83 9.12
C ASP A 80 4.67 10.18 9.13
N GLU A 81 5.40 11.28 8.96
CA GLU A 81 4.83 12.62 8.87
C GLU A 81 3.88 12.74 7.69
N LEU A 82 4.26 12.21 6.53
CA LEU A 82 3.43 12.24 5.33
C LEU A 82 2.14 11.44 5.52
N LEU A 83 2.22 10.22 6.06
CA LEU A 83 1.07 9.38 6.30
C LEU A 83 0.14 9.99 7.35
N HIS A 84 0.69 10.55 8.42
CA HIS A 84 -0.10 11.23 9.45
C HIS A 84 -0.82 12.44 8.87
N LEU A 85 -0.12 13.28 8.10
CA LEU A 85 -0.70 14.46 7.45
C LEU A 85 -1.85 14.10 6.50
N ILE A 86 -1.67 13.06 5.68
CA ILE A 86 -2.70 12.57 4.76
C ILE A 86 -3.88 11.97 5.53
N THR A 87 -3.62 11.20 6.57
CA THR A 87 -4.68 10.58 7.39
C THR A 87 -5.54 11.64 8.06
N GLU A 88 -4.94 12.62 8.73
CA GLU A 88 -5.68 13.71 9.38
C GLU A 88 -6.47 14.55 8.38
N GLN A 89 -5.96 14.73 7.16
CA GLN A 89 -6.65 15.54 6.15
C GLN A 89 -7.82 14.80 5.49
N LEU A 90 -7.80 13.46 5.46
CA LEU A 90 -8.74 12.64 4.69
C LEU A 90 -9.70 11.79 5.53
N ARG A 91 -9.45 11.65 6.83
CA ARG A 91 -10.22 10.81 7.77
C ARG A 91 -11.74 11.04 7.75
N ASP A 92 -12.16 12.28 7.51
CA ASP A 92 -13.57 12.65 7.55
C ASP A 92 -14.28 12.56 6.19
N ILE A 93 -13.58 12.15 5.13
CA ILE A 93 -14.15 11.97 3.80
C ILE A 93 -14.75 10.56 3.69
N PRO A 94 -16.08 10.41 3.50
CA PRO A 94 -16.70 9.10 3.39
C PRO A 94 -16.26 8.34 2.13
N GLY A 95 -16.17 7.01 2.25
CA GLY A 95 -15.85 6.13 1.12
C GLY A 95 -14.37 5.94 0.83
N ILE A 96 -13.49 6.46 1.68
CA ILE A 96 -12.05 6.17 1.74
C ILE A 96 -11.66 5.76 3.17
N GLY A 97 -10.53 5.09 3.34
CA GLY A 97 -10.08 4.57 4.64
C GLY A 97 -8.59 4.23 4.66
N GLU A 98 -8.10 3.56 5.71
CA GLU A 98 -6.67 3.35 5.97
C GLU A 98 -5.84 2.89 4.77
N LEU A 99 -6.35 1.90 4.01
CA LEU A 99 -5.65 1.42 2.80
C LEU A 99 -5.45 2.56 1.79
N TYR A 100 -6.48 3.39 1.60
CA TYR A 100 -6.41 4.53 0.68
C TYR A 100 -5.40 5.58 1.17
N TYR A 101 -5.39 5.87 2.48
CA TYR A 101 -4.45 6.84 3.05
C TYR A 101 -3.00 6.37 2.86
N TYR A 102 -2.73 5.10 3.15
CA TYR A 102 -1.42 4.50 2.94
C TYR A 102 -1.01 4.51 1.47
N ASP A 103 -1.89 4.04 0.58
CA ASP A 103 -1.67 4.03 -0.87
C ASP A 103 -1.33 5.44 -1.41
N THR A 104 -2.09 6.45 -0.99
CA THR A 104 -1.88 7.83 -1.40
C THR A 104 -0.57 8.38 -0.83
N ALA A 105 -0.27 8.11 0.44
CA ALA A 105 0.98 8.50 1.07
C ALA A 105 2.19 7.84 0.41
N PHE A 106 2.11 6.54 0.09
CA PHE A 106 3.16 5.81 -0.60
C PHE A 106 3.49 6.44 -1.95
N ARG A 107 2.47 6.73 -2.76
CA ARG A 107 2.65 7.31 -4.10
C ARG A 107 3.21 8.73 -4.06
N ILE A 108 2.75 9.56 -3.13
CA ILE A 108 3.32 10.90 -2.93
C ILE A 108 4.76 10.80 -2.37
N GLY A 109 4.99 9.88 -1.44
CA GLY A 109 6.31 9.61 -0.86
C GLY A 109 7.32 9.19 -1.91
N VAL A 110 6.93 8.31 -2.85
CA VAL A 110 7.75 7.92 -4.00
C VAL A 110 8.20 9.14 -4.81
N TYR A 111 7.29 10.08 -5.08
CA TYR A 111 7.64 11.33 -5.77
C TYR A 111 8.64 12.17 -4.97
N LEU A 112 8.46 12.25 -3.65
CA LEU A 112 9.35 12.98 -2.73
C LEU A 112 10.66 12.24 -2.43
N GLY A 113 10.83 11.00 -2.86
CA GLY A 113 11.97 10.15 -2.49
C GLY A 113 11.92 9.64 -1.04
N ILE A 114 10.75 9.70 -0.39
CA ILE A 114 10.52 9.31 0.99
C ILE A 114 9.76 7.98 1.00
N TYR A 115 10.38 6.95 1.56
CA TYR A 115 9.85 5.59 1.58
C TYR A 115 9.49 5.14 3.01
N PRO A 116 8.54 4.20 3.16
CA PRO A 116 8.28 3.57 4.43
C PRO A 116 9.55 2.92 5.00
N THR A 117 9.87 3.25 6.25
CA THR A 117 10.93 2.61 7.05
C THR A 117 10.40 1.45 7.90
N ARG A 118 9.07 1.38 8.04
CA ARG A 118 8.32 0.42 8.84
C ARG A 118 7.18 -0.17 8.02
N VAL A 119 6.65 -1.31 8.45
CA VAL A 119 5.53 -1.97 7.77
C VAL A 119 4.22 -1.50 8.39
N TYR A 120 3.55 -0.57 7.71
CA TYR A 120 2.30 0.03 8.19
C TYR A 120 1.12 -0.95 8.04
N LEU A 121 0.29 -1.01 9.06
CA LEU A 121 -0.83 -1.94 9.17
C LEU A 121 -2.16 -1.23 8.88
N HIS A 122 -2.62 -1.25 7.63
CA HIS A 122 -4.03 -1.02 7.32
C HIS A 122 -4.82 -2.33 7.36
N ALA A 123 -6.15 -2.28 7.26
CA ALA A 123 -7.05 -3.44 7.30
C ALA A 123 -6.53 -4.72 6.61
N GLY A 124 -6.06 -4.64 5.37
CA GLY A 124 -5.49 -5.78 4.61
C GLY A 124 -4.21 -6.35 5.22
N THR A 125 -3.21 -5.50 5.44
CA THR A 125 -1.91 -5.87 6.01
C THR A 125 -2.06 -6.38 7.44
N ARG A 126 -2.95 -5.77 8.22
CA ARG A 126 -3.32 -6.20 9.57
C ARG A 126 -3.91 -7.60 9.58
N ALA A 127 -4.77 -7.94 8.61
CA ALA A 127 -5.31 -9.29 8.47
C ALA A 127 -4.24 -10.34 8.16
N GLY A 128 -3.22 -9.97 7.37
CA GLY A 128 -2.04 -10.81 7.12
C GLY A 128 -1.16 -10.96 8.37
N ALA A 129 -0.80 -9.85 9.00
CA ALA A 129 0.02 -9.79 10.21
C ALA A 129 -0.56 -10.65 11.35
N ARG A 130 -1.89 -10.62 11.54
CA ARG A 130 -2.60 -11.43 12.54
C ARG A 130 -2.39 -12.94 12.39
N LYS A 131 -2.04 -13.41 11.19
CA LYS A 131 -1.88 -14.84 10.87
C LYS A 131 -0.41 -15.27 10.81
N LEU A 132 0.53 -14.38 11.08
CA LEU A 132 1.96 -14.70 11.06
C LEU A 132 2.34 -15.65 12.20
N GLN A 133 3.38 -16.45 11.92
CA GLN A 133 4.04 -17.32 12.88
C GLN A 133 5.56 -17.10 12.74
N PRO A 134 6.27 -16.70 13.81
CA PRO A 134 5.76 -16.38 15.15
C PRO A 134 4.79 -15.18 15.13
N PRO A 135 3.91 -15.06 16.15
CA PRO A 135 2.93 -13.98 16.21
C PRO A 135 3.62 -12.62 16.41
N VAL A 136 3.05 -11.59 15.80
CA VAL A 136 3.45 -10.19 15.92
C VAL A 136 2.33 -9.37 16.56
N ASP A 137 2.65 -8.20 17.10
CA ASP A 137 1.63 -7.29 17.63
C ASP A 137 0.91 -6.54 16.49
N TYR A 138 -0.08 -7.22 15.90
CA TYR A 138 -0.87 -6.69 14.79
C TYR A 138 -1.82 -5.55 15.21
N ARG A 139 -1.86 -5.13 16.48
CA ARG A 139 -2.68 -4.00 16.94
C ARG A 139 -2.00 -2.65 16.77
N LYS A 140 -0.68 -2.63 16.54
CA LYS A 140 0.09 -1.41 16.25
C LYS A 140 -0.31 -0.78 14.92
N ASP A 141 0.05 0.48 14.72
CA ASP A 141 -0.10 1.16 13.42
C ASP A 141 0.97 0.73 12.42
N ALA A 142 2.15 0.34 12.91
CA ALA A 142 3.23 -0.20 12.11
C ALA A 142 4.06 -1.21 12.90
N LEU A 143 4.73 -2.10 12.16
CA LEU A 143 5.71 -3.05 12.67
C LEU A 143 7.11 -2.66 12.21
N GLU A 144 8.06 -2.74 13.12
CA GLU A 144 9.48 -2.68 12.77
C GLU A 144 9.86 -3.94 11.98
N ILE A 145 10.79 -3.80 11.03
CA ILE A 145 11.25 -4.93 10.21
C ILE A 145 11.79 -6.07 11.08
N GLY A 146 12.44 -5.76 12.20
CA GLY A 146 12.96 -6.75 13.14
C GLY A 146 11.87 -7.60 13.82
N GLU A 147 10.65 -7.10 13.93
CA GLU A 147 9.51 -7.82 14.53
C GLU A 147 8.96 -8.90 13.62
N LEU A 148 9.24 -8.84 12.32
CA LEU A 148 8.68 -9.76 11.33
C LEU A 148 9.45 -11.08 11.25
N PRO A 149 8.83 -12.14 10.67
CA PRO A 149 9.53 -13.38 10.35
C PRO A 149 10.78 -13.14 9.50
N SER A 150 11.83 -13.93 9.73
CA SER A 150 13.14 -13.79 9.08
C SER A 150 13.08 -13.70 7.55
N GLU A 151 12.12 -14.39 6.95
CA GLU A 151 11.87 -14.47 5.52
C GLU A 151 11.45 -13.13 4.91
N LEU A 152 10.92 -12.21 5.71
CA LEU A 152 10.51 -10.87 5.29
C LEU A 152 11.54 -9.79 5.62
N ARG A 153 12.49 -10.06 6.53
CA ARG A 153 13.42 -9.04 7.06
C ARG A 153 14.36 -8.45 6.00
N GLY A 154 14.66 -9.20 4.95
CA GLY A 154 15.50 -8.75 3.83
C GLY A 154 14.76 -7.95 2.76
N ARG A 155 13.46 -7.64 2.95
CA ARG A 155 12.64 -6.97 1.95
C ARG A 155 12.29 -5.55 2.39
N PRO A 156 12.19 -4.60 1.45
CA PRO A 156 11.75 -3.24 1.76
C PRO A 156 10.38 -3.25 2.46
N PRO A 157 10.10 -2.31 3.39
CA PRO A 157 8.85 -2.33 4.14
C PRO A 157 7.59 -2.26 3.28
N TYR A 158 7.61 -1.50 2.17
CA TYR A 158 6.48 -1.43 1.23
C TYR A 158 6.26 -2.74 0.45
N VAL A 159 7.31 -3.53 0.21
CA VAL A 159 7.19 -4.88 -0.38
C VAL A 159 6.55 -5.81 0.64
N THR A 160 7.01 -5.72 1.88
CA THR A 160 6.51 -6.55 2.98
C THR A 160 5.06 -6.26 3.31
N GLU A 161 4.64 -4.99 3.32
CA GLU A 161 3.24 -4.59 3.43
C GLU A 161 2.40 -5.27 2.35
N ASN A 162 2.79 -5.14 1.08
CA ASN A 162 2.06 -5.74 -0.04
C ASN A 162 1.93 -7.26 0.10
N ILE A 163 3.00 -7.95 0.52
CA ILE A 163 2.98 -9.40 0.76
C ILE A 163 1.93 -9.74 1.83
N LEU A 164 1.94 -9.02 2.96
CA LEU A 164 0.98 -9.24 4.04
C LEU A 164 -0.45 -8.95 3.60
N CYS A 165 -0.68 -7.89 2.82
CA CYS A 165 -2.00 -7.50 2.32
C CYS A 165 -2.57 -8.52 1.30
N ILE A 166 -1.77 -8.87 0.28
CA ILE A 166 -2.20 -9.69 -0.86
C ILE A 166 -2.32 -11.16 -0.46
N TYR A 167 -1.37 -11.68 0.31
CA TYR A 167 -1.28 -13.10 0.68
C TYR A 167 -1.90 -13.38 2.06
N ARG A 168 -2.67 -12.45 2.62
CA ARG A 168 -3.34 -12.61 3.93
C ARG A 168 -4.08 -13.93 4.09
N ASP A 169 -4.62 -14.50 3.02
CA ASP A 169 -5.38 -15.75 3.08
C ASP A 169 -4.48 -17.00 3.01
N TRP A 170 -3.21 -16.85 2.59
CA TRP A 170 -2.26 -17.95 2.47
C TRP A 170 -1.53 -18.24 3.78
N PHE A 171 -1.48 -17.28 4.70
CA PHE A 171 -0.97 -17.50 6.05
C PHE A 171 -1.95 -18.36 6.85
N GLY A 172 -1.43 -19.34 7.59
CA GLY A 172 -2.24 -20.16 8.51
C GLY A 172 -2.69 -21.55 8.00
N GLY A 173 -2.19 -22.01 6.85
CA GLY A 173 -2.30 -23.44 6.45
C GLY A 173 -3.25 -23.79 5.31
N ASP A 174 -4.17 -22.90 4.92
CA ASP A 174 -5.16 -23.17 3.85
C ASP A 174 -4.67 -22.83 2.42
N ALA A 175 -3.38 -22.57 2.24
CA ALA A 175 -2.79 -22.17 0.96
C ALA A 175 -3.08 -23.17 -0.18
N HIS A 176 -3.15 -24.47 0.12
CA HIS A 176 -3.47 -25.53 -0.84
C HIS A 176 -4.92 -25.48 -1.34
N GLN A 177 -5.86 -25.00 -0.54
CA GLN A 177 -7.28 -24.92 -0.88
C GLN A 177 -7.58 -23.66 -1.69
N ILE A 178 -6.92 -22.55 -1.35
CA ILE A 178 -7.02 -21.27 -2.06
C ILE A 178 -6.45 -21.36 -3.49
N ARG A 179 -5.35 -22.11 -3.67
CA ARG A 179 -4.78 -22.40 -5.01
C ARG A 179 -5.73 -23.18 -5.92
N ARG A 180 -6.44 -24.18 -5.37
CA ARG A 180 -7.45 -24.94 -6.12
C ARG A 180 -8.56 -24.04 -6.64
N ASN A 181 -9.05 -23.13 -5.79
CA ASN A 181 -10.15 -22.22 -6.15
C ASN A 181 -9.72 -21.16 -7.17
N ARG A 182 -8.49 -20.62 -7.11
CA ARG A 182 -7.98 -19.66 -8.12
C ARG A 182 -7.62 -20.31 -9.46
N ARG A 183 -7.26 -21.59 -9.50
CA ARG A 183 -7.06 -22.34 -10.76
C ARG A 183 -8.38 -22.77 -11.40
N ALA A 184 -9.41 -23.06 -10.59
CA ALA A 184 -10.74 -23.44 -11.07
C ALA A 184 -11.59 -22.28 -11.59
N GLY A 185 -11.31 -21.03 -11.17
CA GLY A 185 -12.04 -19.83 -11.57
C GLY A 185 -11.41 -19.00 -12.69
N ARG A 186 -10.72 -19.62 -13.65
CA ARG A 186 -10.23 -18.93 -14.85
C ARG A 186 -11.22 -19.12 -16.01
N CYS A 187 -12.22 -18.24 -16.06
CA CYS A 187 -12.90 -17.66 -17.23
C CYS A 187 -13.93 -16.65 -16.70
#